data_AF-A0A9D9YPH5-F1
#
_entry.id   AF-A0A9D9YPH5-F1
#
_cell.length_a   1.000
_cell.length_b   1.000
_cell.length_c   1.000
_cell.angle_alpha   90.00
_cell.angle_beta   90.00
_cell.angle_gamma   90.00
#
_symmetry.space_group_name_H-M   'P 1'
#
loop_
_entity.id
_entity.type
_entity.pdbx_description
1 polymer ?
#
loop_
_entity_poly.entity_id
_entity_poly.type
_entity_poly.pdbx_seq_one_letter_code
_entity_poly.pdbx_strand_id
1 'polypeptide(L)'
;MKKTIRIVFYCILVTVISIIIAGIYRFNFTDAGDILMKNDPKNIAYIIDSELFVLKEGKASKEITPESATKNTLSLFGEPVYGIFGEKGVPGAAVLLVNNNGGSGTFYYAVLAIASGTSYISTNAIFLGDRIAPQTILLQQGVTIYNYADRNEGESMVVNSSIGKSAYIYYNEQTNTIKDSFK
;
A
#
# COMPACT_ATOMS: atom_id res chain seq x y z
N MET A 1 -45.35 47.09 18.19
CA MET A 1 -44.07 47.26 17.46
C MET A 1 -42.91 46.42 18.01
N LYS A 2 -42.48 46.56 19.27
CA LYS A 2 -41.30 45.84 19.80
C LYS A 2 -41.41 44.31 19.81
N LYS A 3 -42.62 43.75 20.00
CA LYS A 3 -42.86 42.28 19.97
C LYS A 3 -42.72 41.71 18.56
N THR A 4 -43.27 42.38 17.54
CA THR A 4 -43.17 41.97 16.13
C THR A 4 -41.73 42.02 15.63
N ILE A 5 -40.95 43.03 16.03
CA ILE A 5 -39.52 43.16 15.69
C ILE A 5 -38.70 42.02 16.32
N ARG A 6 -38.99 41.62 17.56
CA ARG A 6 -38.32 40.48 18.22
C ARG A 6 -38.62 39.14 17.53
N ILE A 7 -39.85 38.95 17.05
CA ILE A 7 -40.24 37.73 16.32
C ILE A 7 -39.50 37.64 14.98
N VAL A 8 -39.48 38.74 14.22
CA VAL A 8 -38.76 38.80 12.93
C VAL A 8 -37.26 38.54 13.12
N PHE A 9 -36.65 39.11 14.16
CA PHE A 9 -35.24 38.87 14.47
C PHE A 9 -34.95 37.40 14.81
N TYR A 10 -35.84 36.74 15.57
CA TYR A 10 -35.70 35.31 15.89
C TYR A 10 -35.82 34.43 14.65
N CYS A 11 -36.76 34.74 13.74
CA CYS A 11 -36.90 34.01 12.49
C CYS A 11 -35.63 34.11 11.62
N ILE A 12 -35.03 35.31 11.51
CA ILE A 12 -33.79 35.52 10.75
C ILE A 12 -32.64 34.71 11.37
N LEU A 13 -32.48 34.75 12.69
CA LEU A 13 -31.44 34.01 13.40
C LEU A 13 -31.55 32.49 13.15
N VAL A 14 -32.77 31.94 13.21
CA VAL A 14 -33.02 30.51 12.95
C VAL A 14 -32.70 30.15 11.50
N THR A 15 -33.07 30.98 10.53
CA THR A 15 -32.69 30.74 9.12
C THR A 15 -31.18 30.79 8.89
N VAL A 16 -30.47 31.72 9.52
CA VAL A 16 -28.99 31.78 9.39
C VAL A 16 -28.34 30.55 10.01
N ILE A 17 -28.79 30.11 11.19
CA ILE A 17 -28.30 28.89 11.84
C ILE A 17 -28.59 27.65 10.96
N SER A 18 -29.78 27.57 10.36
CA SER A 18 -30.13 26.48 9.44
C SER A 18 -29.22 26.45 8.22
N ILE A 19 -28.88 27.60 7.63
CA ILE A 19 -27.96 27.69 6.48
C ILE A 19 -26.54 27.30 6.89
N ILE A 20 -26.08 27.70 8.07
CA ILE A 20 -24.75 27.30 8.58
C ILE A 20 -24.69 25.80 8.83
N ILE A 21 -25.72 25.21 9.43
CA ILE A 21 -25.82 23.76 9.67
C ILE A 21 -25.87 23.01 8.33
N ALA A 22 -26.69 23.44 7.38
CA ALA A 22 -26.75 22.85 6.04
C ALA A 22 -25.42 23.01 5.29
N GLY A 23 -24.73 24.14 5.49
CA GLY A 23 -23.37 24.39 5.04
C GLY A 23 -22.41 23.37 5.62
N ILE A 24 -22.37 23.18 6.94
CA ILE A 24 -21.53 22.18 7.61
C ILE A 24 -21.83 20.76 7.08
N TYR A 25 -23.10 20.40 6.88
CA TYR A 25 -23.46 19.10 6.30
C TYR A 25 -23.06 18.95 4.82
N ARG A 26 -23.09 20.05 4.03
CA ARG A 26 -22.69 20.07 2.62
C ARG A 26 -21.17 20.22 2.43
N PHE A 27 -20.48 20.77 3.42
CA PHE A 27 -19.05 21.05 3.44
C PHE A 27 -18.28 20.11 4.37
N ASN A 28 -18.95 19.10 4.96
CA ASN A 28 -18.29 17.85 5.35
C ASN A 28 -17.67 17.31 4.08
N PHE A 29 -16.42 17.73 3.85
CA PHE A 29 -15.48 17.11 2.95
C PHE A 29 -15.65 15.61 3.14
N THR A 30 -16.30 14.95 2.18
CA THR A 30 -15.95 13.57 1.93
C THR A 30 -14.50 13.68 1.51
N ASP A 31 -13.59 13.35 2.44
CA ASP A 31 -12.19 13.21 2.12
C ASP A 31 -12.14 12.39 0.83
N ALA A 32 -11.56 12.94 -0.22
CA ALA A 32 -11.30 12.17 -1.43
C ALA A 32 -10.43 10.93 -1.13
N GLY A 33 -9.87 10.83 0.08
CA GLY A 33 -9.26 9.63 0.65
C GLY A 33 -10.22 8.53 1.10
N ASP A 34 -11.47 8.84 1.49
CA ASP A 34 -12.42 7.85 2.01
C ASP A 34 -13.16 7.07 0.91
N ILE A 35 -13.21 7.61 -0.31
CA ILE A 35 -13.91 6.99 -1.45
C ILE A 35 -13.03 5.94 -2.17
N LEU A 36 -11.71 5.90 -1.88
CA LEU A 36 -10.76 4.92 -2.42
C LEU A 36 -10.55 3.70 -1.50
N MET A 37 -11.15 3.67 -0.30
CA MET A 37 -10.88 2.69 0.75
C MET A 37 -11.84 1.49 0.81
N LYS A 38 -12.64 1.21 -0.23
CA LYS A 38 -13.51 0.01 -0.19
C LYS A 38 -12.78 -1.32 -0.40
N ASN A 39 -11.52 -1.29 -0.85
CA ASN A 39 -10.63 -2.45 -0.86
C ASN A 39 -9.26 -2.03 -0.35
N ASP A 40 -8.63 -2.88 0.44
CA ASP A 40 -7.32 -2.66 1.07
C ASP A 40 -6.25 -3.42 0.27
N PRO A 41 -5.04 -2.87 0.02
CA PRO A 41 -3.89 -3.65 -0.48
C PRO A 41 -3.63 -4.96 0.28
N LYS A 42 -4.09 -5.09 1.53
CA LYS A 42 -4.07 -6.33 2.32
C LYS A 42 -5.04 -7.41 1.82
N ASN A 43 -5.98 -7.07 0.95
CA ASN A 43 -7.10 -7.90 0.51
C ASN A 43 -7.18 -8.03 -1.03
N ILE A 44 -6.03 -8.06 -1.71
CA ILE A 44 -5.92 -8.24 -3.17
C ILE A 44 -5.04 -9.42 -3.55
N ALA A 45 -4.98 -9.69 -4.86
CA ALA A 45 -4.09 -10.70 -5.42
C ALA A 45 -2.71 -10.13 -5.78
N TYR A 46 -1.67 -10.92 -5.51
CA TYR A 46 -0.28 -10.66 -5.89
C TYR A 46 0.29 -11.86 -6.63
N ILE A 47 1.23 -11.62 -7.53
CA ILE A 47 1.92 -12.69 -8.28
C ILE A 47 3.39 -12.70 -7.88
N ILE A 48 3.85 -13.83 -7.34
CA ILE A 48 5.25 -14.10 -6.98
C ILE A 48 5.66 -15.38 -7.71
N ASP A 49 6.77 -15.35 -8.44
CA ASP A 49 7.30 -16.51 -9.18
C ASP A 49 6.25 -17.21 -10.08
N SER A 50 5.43 -16.40 -10.77
CA SER A 50 4.28 -16.86 -11.60
C SER A 50 3.14 -17.52 -10.83
N GLU A 51 3.18 -17.51 -9.51
CA GLU A 51 2.14 -18.03 -8.65
C GLU A 51 1.25 -16.91 -8.08
N LEU A 52 -0.08 -17.06 -8.22
CA LEU A 52 -1.07 -16.10 -7.74
C LEU A 52 -1.43 -16.32 -6.26
N PHE A 53 -1.26 -15.32 -5.41
CA PHE A 53 -1.66 -15.33 -4.00
C PHE A 53 -2.77 -14.31 -3.77
N VAL A 54 -3.96 -14.76 -3.38
CA VAL A 54 -5.06 -13.87 -2.95
C VAL A 54 -4.93 -13.64 -1.46
N LEU A 55 -4.45 -12.47 -1.06
CA LEU A 55 -4.30 -12.13 0.35
C LEU A 55 -5.67 -11.88 0.99
N LYS A 56 -5.77 -12.26 2.26
CA LYS A 56 -6.84 -11.88 3.16
C LYS A 56 -6.18 -11.33 4.42
N GLU A 57 -6.51 -10.09 4.78
CA GLU A 57 -5.89 -9.40 5.91
C GLU A 57 -4.35 -9.46 5.88
N GLY A 58 -3.80 -9.33 4.67
CA GLY A 58 -2.39 -9.22 4.38
C GLY A 58 -1.62 -10.55 4.36
N LYS A 59 -2.31 -11.69 4.34
CA LYS A 59 -1.68 -13.01 4.32
C LYS A 59 -2.38 -13.99 3.37
N ALA A 60 -1.61 -14.88 2.76
CA ALA A 60 -2.09 -16.04 2.02
C ALA A 60 -1.16 -17.22 2.25
N SER A 61 -1.71 -18.43 2.10
CA SER A 61 -0.94 -19.66 2.25
C SER A 61 -1.45 -20.72 1.29
N LYS A 62 -0.53 -21.53 0.77
CA LYS A 62 -0.80 -22.64 -0.12
C LYS A 62 0.03 -23.85 0.25
N GLU A 63 -0.51 -25.03 0.03
CA GLU A 63 0.24 -26.27 0.14
C GLU A 63 1.23 -26.36 -1.04
N ILE A 64 2.44 -26.84 -0.76
CA ILE A 64 3.49 -27.00 -1.78
C ILE A 64 3.21 -28.25 -2.64
N THR A 65 2.75 -29.30 -1.97
CA THR A 65 2.23 -30.53 -2.56
C THR A 65 0.94 -30.90 -1.82
N PRO A 66 0.04 -31.69 -2.43
CA PRO A 66 -1.16 -32.17 -1.74
C PRO A 66 -0.77 -32.80 -0.39
N GLU A 67 -1.47 -32.41 0.67
CA GLU A 67 -1.28 -32.91 2.04
C GLU A 67 0.07 -32.55 2.69
N SER A 68 0.82 -31.60 2.12
CA SER A 68 2.07 -31.15 2.73
C SER A 68 1.83 -30.44 4.06
N ALA A 69 2.55 -30.86 5.10
CA ALA A 69 2.62 -30.13 6.36
C ALA A 69 3.30 -28.75 6.21
N THR A 70 4.12 -28.58 5.17
CA THR A 70 4.82 -27.34 4.87
C THR A 70 4.04 -26.53 3.84
N LYS A 71 3.89 -25.23 4.10
CA LYS A 71 3.13 -24.33 3.24
C LYS A 71 4.00 -23.22 2.68
N ASN A 72 3.71 -22.84 1.44
CA ASN A 72 4.16 -21.60 0.87
C ASN A 72 3.30 -20.47 1.46
N THR A 73 3.91 -19.48 2.10
CA THR A 73 3.21 -18.38 2.78
C THR A 73 3.68 -17.05 2.27
N LEU A 74 2.74 -16.23 1.82
CA LEU A 74 2.98 -14.85 1.39
C LEU A 74 2.27 -13.90 2.35
N SER A 75 2.96 -12.87 2.81
CA SER A 75 2.36 -11.84 3.65
C SER A 75 2.96 -10.46 3.39
N LEU A 76 2.24 -9.40 3.76
CA LEU A 76 2.83 -8.07 3.88
C LEU A 76 3.82 -8.03 5.04
N PHE A 77 4.96 -7.40 4.80
CA PHE A 77 5.90 -6.98 5.83
C PHE A 77 5.63 -5.51 6.15
N GLY A 78 5.10 -5.25 7.34
CA GLY A 78 4.69 -3.91 7.75
C GLY A 78 3.40 -3.44 7.07
N GLU A 79 3.17 -2.13 7.14
CA GLU A 79 1.98 -1.47 6.59
C GLU A 79 2.22 -0.97 5.16
N PRO A 80 1.21 -1.01 4.27
CA PRO A 80 1.26 -0.34 2.98
C PRO A 80 1.57 1.16 3.12
N VAL A 81 2.45 1.69 2.28
CA VAL A 81 2.73 3.13 2.22
C VAL A 81 1.97 3.75 1.06
N TYR A 82 0.89 4.45 1.38
CA TYR A 82 0.01 5.10 0.41
C TYR A 82 0.64 6.35 -0.20
N GLY A 83 0.33 6.61 -1.48
CA GLY A 83 0.76 7.82 -2.15
C GLY A 83 0.36 7.88 -3.62
N ILE A 84 1.05 8.74 -4.36
CA ILE A 84 0.83 8.98 -5.78
C ILE A 84 2.06 8.46 -6.55
N PHE A 85 1.83 7.66 -7.59
CA PHE A 85 2.87 6.95 -8.34
C PHE A 85 2.82 7.32 -9.83
N GLY A 86 3.97 7.29 -10.50
CA GLY A 86 4.08 7.58 -11.93
C GLY A 86 4.09 9.07 -12.28
N GLU A 87 4.30 9.36 -13.56
CA GLU A 87 4.46 10.72 -14.08
C GLU A 87 3.16 11.53 -14.12
N LYS A 88 2.03 10.88 -14.44
CA LYS A 88 0.70 11.51 -14.44
C LYS A 88 0.06 11.49 -13.06
N GLY A 89 0.56 10.65 -12.17
CA GLY A 89 0.12 10.53 -10.80
C GLY A 89 -1.12 9.66 -10.67
N VAL A 90 -0.91 8.43 -10.21
CA VAL A 90 -1.96 7.47 -9.93
C VAL A 90 -1.93 7.13 -8.44
N PRO A 91 -3.06 7.24 -7.71
CA PRO A 91 -3.13 6.79 -6.33
C PRO A 91 -2.80 5.31 -6.20
N GLY A 92 -2.11 4.95 -5.13
CA GLY A 92 -1.73 3.57 -4.87
C GLY A 92 -1.17 3.37 -3.47
N ALA A 93 -0.57 2.22 -3.26
CA ALA A 93 0.26 1.93 -2.11
C ALA A 93 1.50 1.13 -2.52
N ALA A 94 2.64 1.49 -1.94
CA ALA A 94 3.85 0.68 -1.99
C ALA A 94 3.76 -0.40 -0.90
N VAL A 95 3.98 -1.65 -1.27
CA VAL A 95 3.95 -2.78 -0.35
C VAL A 95 5.28 -3.54 -0.41
N LEU A 96 5.67 -4.09 0.75
CA LEU A 96 6.76 -5.04 0.85
C LEU A 96 6.16 -6.41 1.17
N LEU A 97 6.40 -7.38 0.31
CA LEU A 97 5.94 -8.74 0.51
C LEU A 97 7.09 -9.60 1.04
N VAL A 98 6.75 -10.52 1.94
CA VAL A 98 7.65 -11.56 2.44
C VAL A 98 7.06 -12.93 2.09
N ASN A 99 7.86 -13.76 1.45
CA ASN A 99 7.50 -15.09 1.00
C ASN A 99 8.35 -16.15 1.73
N ASN A 100 7.70 -17.09 2.41
CA ASN A 100 8.33 -18.31 2.92
C ASN A 100 7.81 -19.49 2.12
N ASN A 101 8.62 -19.97 1.18
CA ASN A 101 8.24 -21.02 0.23
C ASN A 101 8.36 -22.46 0.77
N GLY A 102 8.53 -22.61 2.08
CA GLY A 102 8.75 -23.90 2.75
C GLY A 102 10.19 -24.40 2.75
N GLY A 103 11.13 -23.67 2.14
CA GLY A 103 12.56 -23.91 2.29
C GLY A 103 13.15 -23.25 3.54
N SER A 104 14.47 -23.10 3.57
CA SER A 104 15.21 -22.39 4.64
C SER A 104 15.35 -20.88 4.41
N GLY A 105 14.91 -20.39 3.24
CA GLY A 105 14.96 -18.98 2.86
C GLY A 105 13.68 -18.22 3.18
N THR A 106 13.81 -16.91 3.26
CA THR A 106 12.69 -15.97 3.40
C THR A 106 12.92 -14.83 2.42
N PHE A 107 12.08 -14.72 1.41
CA PHE A 107 12.33 -13.87 0.24
C PHE A 107 11.49 -12.60 0.29
N TYR A 108 12.10 -11.46 -0.01
CA TYR A 108 11.44 -10.15 0.08
C TYR A 108 11.26 -9.52 -1.30
N TYR A 109 10.12 -8.88 -1.52
CA TYR A 109 9.72 -8.32 -2.81
C TYR A 109 9.11 -6.92 -2.68
N ALA A 110 9.57 -5.99 -3.51
CA ALA A 110 8.90 -4.71 -3.72
C ALA A 110 7.75 -4.89 -4.74
N VAL A 111 6.57 -4.36 -4.41
CA VAL A 111 5.39 -4.33 -5.29
C VAL A 111 4.62 -3.04 -5.06
N LEU A 112 3.96 -2.53 -6.09
CA LEU A 112 2.95 -1.48 -5.94
C LEU A 112 1.54 -2.07 -6.09
N ALA A 113 0.63 -1.67 -5.23
CA ALA A 113 -0.81 -1.87 -5.38
C ALA A 113 -1.40 -0.56 -5.91
N ILE A 114 -1.79 -0.53 -7.18
CA ILE A 114 -2.25 0.68 -7.86
C ILE A 114 -3.78 0.73 -7.87
N ALA A 115 -4.36 1.89 -7.55
CA ALA A 115 -5.80 2.07 -7.53
C ALA A 115 -6.40 1.87 -8.92
N SER A 116 -7.47 1.09 -8.98
CA SER A 116 -8.25 0.81 -10.18
C SER A 116 -9.73 0.77 -9.83
N GLY A 117 -10.42 1.89 -10.03
CA GLY A 117 -11.81 2.06 -9.63
C GLY A 117 -11.97 2.01 -8.11
N THR A 118 -12.69 1.01 -7.60
CA THR A 118 -12.91 0.80 -6.16
C THR A 118 -11.97 -0.24 -5.55
N SER A 119 -10.97 -0.71 -6.30
CA SER A 119 -10.01 -1.73 -5.86
C SER A 119 -8.56 -1.36 -6.18
N TYR A 120 -7.64 -2.28 -5.87
CA TYR A 120 -6.24 -2.19 -6.22
C TYR A 120 -5.84 -3.36 -7.13
N ILE A 121 -4.92 -3.09 -8.06
CA ILE A 121 -4.27 -4.09 -8.91
C ILE A 121 -2.78 -4.04 -8.62
N SER A 122 -2.18 -5.19 -8.34
CA SER A 122 -0.73 -5.29 -8.10
C SER A 122 0.07 -5.15 -9.40
N THR A 123 1.26 -4.58 -9.30
CA THR A 123 2.27 -4.62 -10.37
C THR A 123 3.00 -5.96 -10.37
N ASN A 124 3.97 -6.15 -11.28
CA ASN A 124 4.97 -7.20 -11.09
C ASN A 124 5.75 -6.98 -9.79
N ALA A 125 6.35 -8.06 -9.30
CA ALA A 125 7.20 -8.05 -8.13
C ALA A 125 8.68 -7.93 -8.50
N ILE A 126 9.42 -7.14 -7.73
CA ILE A 126 10.88 -7.02 -7.83
C ILE A 126 11.50 -7.69 -6.61
N PHE A 127 12.31 -8.73 -6.85
CA PHE A 127 13.04 -9.43 -5.79
C PHE A 127 14.15 -8.55 -5.20
N LEU A 128 14.08 -8.35 -3.88
CA LEU A 128 15.02 -7.54 -3.11
C LEU A 128 16.14 -8.37 -2.49
N GLY A 129 15.82 -9.57 -1.97
CA GLY A 129 16.81 -10.48 -1.37
C GLY A 129 16.22 -11.58 -0.48
N ASP A 130 17.09 -12.50 -0.05
CA ASP A 130 16.81 -13.56 0.92
C ASP A 130 17.28 -13.12 2.32
N ARG A 131 16.38 -13.19 3.30
CA ARG A 131 16.62 -12.85 4.72
C ARG A 131 17.31 -11.49 4.90
N ILE A 132 16.90 -10.51 4.09
CA ILE A 132 17.28 -9.11 4.29
C ILE A 132 16.63 -8.58 5.58
N ALA A 133 17.11 -7.43 6.06
CA ALA A 133 16.46 -6.69 7.14
C ALA A 133 15.80 -5.44 6.56
N PRO A 134 14.48 -5.44 6.27
CA PRO A 134 13.80 -4.27 5.75
C PRO A 134 13.81 -3.11 6.74
N GLN A 135 13.81 -1.89 6.21
CA GLN A 135 13.81 -0.66 7.00
C GLN A 135 12.58 0.18 6.61
N THR A 136 12.77 1.17 5.75
CA THR A 136 11.73 2.13 5.36
C THR A 136 11.35 2.00 3.90
N ILE A 137 10.11 2.34 3.59
CA ILE A 137 9.65 2.63 2.24
C ILE A 137 9.42 4.14 2.16
N LEU A 138 10.06 4.80 1.20
CA LEU A 138 9.93 6.24 0.98
C LEU A 138 9.35 6.48 -0.42
N LEU A 139 8.46 7.47 -0.53
CA LEU A 139 8.02 7.98 -1.82
C LEU A 139 8.62 9.37 -2.00
N GLN A 140 9.49 9.52 -2.99
CA GLN A 140 10.17 10.77 -3.26
C GLN A 140 10.21 11.03 -4.76
N GLN A 141 9.66 12.17 -5.17
CA GLN A 141 9.75 12.66 -6.56
C GLN A 141 9.28 11.62 -7.60
N GLY A 142 8.22 10.87 -7.31
CA GLY A 142 7.67 9.84 -8.21
C GLY A 142 8.41 8.49 -8.19
N VAL A 143 9.47 8.37 -7.38
CA VAL A 143 10.24 7.13 -7.17
C VAL A 143 9.89 6.54 -5.81
N THR A 144 9.70 5.22 -5.77
CA THR A 144 9.51 4.49 -4.52
C THR A 144 10.82 3.84 -4.11
N ILE A 145 11.31 4.15 -2.92
CA ILE A 145 12.61 3.70 -2.43
C ILE A 145 12.39 2.72 -1.30
N TYR A 146 12.83 1.48 -1.49
CA TYR A 146 12.82 0.44 -0.47
C TYR A 146 14.20 0.34 0.15
N ASN A 147 14.33 0.75 1.41
CA ASN A 147 15.57 0.67 2.17
C ASN A 147 15.60 -0.63 2.98
N TYR A 148 16.74 -1.30 2.94
CA TYR A 148 16.96 -2.54 3.67
C TYR A 148 18.45 -2.75 3.93
N ALA A 149 18.78 -3.59 4.92
CA ALA A 149 20.12 -4.10 5.07
C ALA A 149 20.23 -5.50 4.48
N ASP A 150 21.35 -5.77 3.83
CA ASP A 150 21.75 -7.07 3.30
C ASP A 150 23.07 -7.53 3.93
N ARG A 151 23.51 -8.74 3.63
CA ARG A 151 24.81 -9.28 4.06
C ARG A 151 25.91 -8.87 3.09
N ASN A 152 27.16 -8.95 3.55
CA ASN A 152 28.29 -8.92 2.63
C ASN A 152 28.30 -10.17 1.75
N GLU A 153 28.91 -10.06 0.58
CA GLU A 153 29.10 -11.22 -0.30
C GLU A 153 29.90 -12.31 0.42
N GLY A 154 29.41 -13.54 0.37
CA GLY A 154 30.05 -14.70 1.00
C GLY A 154 29.79 -14.86 2.50
N GLU A 155 29.09 -13.93 3.16
CA GLU A 155 28.71 -14.11 4.56
C GLU A 155 27.68 -15.24 4.74
N SER A 156 27.82 -15.96 5.85
CA SER A 156 26.86 -17.00 6.21
C SER A 156 25.48 -16.41 6.51
N MET A 157 24.43 -17.15 6.16
CA MET A 157 23.04 -16.73 6.34
C MET A 157 22.60 -16.65 7.82
N VAL A 158 23.42 -17.12 8.76
CA VAL A 158 23.20 -16.92 10.20
C VAL A 158 23.70 -15.57 10.71
N VAL A 159 24.54 -14.87 9.93
CA VAL A 159 25.00 -13.52 10.25
C VAL A 159 23.87 -12.53 10.00
N ASN A 160 23.75 -11.51 10.84
CA ASN A 160 22.75 -10.46 10.64
C ASN A 160 23.12 -9.56 9.46
N SER A 161 22.12 -9.18 8.67
CA SER A 161 22.29 -8.21 7.59
C SER A 161 22.72 -6.85 8.14
N SER A 162 23.77 -6.25 7.57
CA SER A 162 24.42 -5.03 8.09
C SER A 162 24.78 -4.01 7.01
N ILE A 163 24.74 -4.39 5.74
CA ILE A 163 25.07 -3.51 4.60
C ILE A 163 23.80 -2.85 4.09
N GLY A 164 23.68 -1.55 4.33
CA GLY A 164 22.55 -0.76 3.83
C GLY A 164 22.49 -0.76 2.30
N LYS A 165 21.31 -1.04 1.76
CA LYS A 165 20.98 -1.01 0.33
C LYS A 165 19.64 -0.30 0.14
N SER A 166 19.44 0.22 -1.07
CA SER A 166 18.20 0.87 -1.50
C SER A 166 17.83 0.37 -2.90
N ALA A 167 16.60 -0.10 -3.06
CA ALA A 167 16.02 -0.35 -4.38
C ALA A 167 15.16 0.83 -4.79
N TYR A 168 15.42 1.39 -5.97
CA TYR A 168 14.71 2.56 -6.50
C TYR A 168 13.74 2.10 -7.58
N ILE A 169 12.46 2.16 -7.26
CA ILE A 169 11.40 1.57 -8.04
C ILE A 169 10.66 2.65 -8.82
N TYR A 170 10.63 2.47 -10.15
CA TYR A 170 9.96 3.35 -11.10
C TYR A 170 8.71 2.67 -11.62
N TYR A 171 7.58 3.38 -11.57
CA TYR A 171 6.29 2.89 -12.05
C TYR A 171 6.02 3.29 -13.49
N ASN A 172 5.64 2.32 -14.32
CA ASN A 172 5.16 2.53 -15.69
C ASN A 172 3.63 2.37 -15.72
N GLU A 173 2.94 3.51 -15.82
CA GLU A 173 1.47 3.59 -15.81
C GLU A 173 0.80 2.88 -17.00
N GLN A 174 1.46 2.85 -18.16
CA GLN A 174 0.87 2.31 -19.39
C GLN A 174 0.75 0.79 -19.34
N THR A 175 1.71 0.15 -18.66
CA THR A 175 1.82 -1.31 -18.57
C THR A 175 1.45 -1.86 -17.19
N ASN A 176 1.24 -0.98 -16.21
CA ASN A 176 1.10 -1.33 -14.80
C ASN A 176 2.27 -2.18 -14.28
N THR A 177 3.50 -1.79 -14.64
CA THR A 177 4.73 -2.50 -14.23
C THR A 177 5.68 -1.60 -13.48
N ILE A 178 6.59 -2.21 -12.72
CA ILE A 178 7.69 -1.55 -12.03
C ILE A 178 9.03 -2.10 -12.46
N LYS A 179 10.05 -1.24 -12.39
CA LYS A 179 11.46 -1.57 -12.64
C LYS A 179 12.36 -0.99 -11.55
N ASP A 180 13.44 -1.68 -11.26
CA ASP A 180 14.53 -1.18 -10.42
C ASP A 180 15.55 -0.46 -11.31
N SER A 181 16.08 0.69 -10.90
CA SER A 181 17.12 1.39 -11.67
C SER A 181 18.38 0.57 -11.93
N PHE A 182 18.66 -0.44 -11.12
CA PHE A 182 19.91 -1.22 -11.18
C PHE A 182 19.77 -2.59 -11.87
N LYS A 183 18.58 -2.96 -12.37
CA LYS A 183 18.30 -4.25 -13.02
C LYS A 183 17.42 -4.06 -14.24
#